data_AF-A0A6J6GJY7-F1
#
_entry.id   AF-A0A6J6GJY7-F1
#
_cell.length_a   1.000
_cell.length_b   1.000
_cell.length_c   1.000
_cell.angle_alpha   90.00
_cell.angle_beta   90.00
_cell.angle_gamma   90.00
#
_symmetry.space_group_name_H-M   'P 1'
#
loop_
_entity.id
_entity.type
_entity.pdbx_description
1 polymer ?
#
loop_
_entity_poly.entity_id
_entity_poly.type
_entity_poly.pdbx_seq_one_letter_code
_entity_poly.pdbx_strand_id
1 'polypeptide(L)'
;MRKFRERIFGIFDSEIGTVESSLVLIPTILLFLSVLQIAASVLGRGVTVNALQGEVSREALLGSNNLSQSSDSLNVNFHRIALPGGGSIILGSREVSIPKLTPLILFQDKFLINGIAIDEN
;
A
#
# COMPACT_ATOMS: atom_id res chain seq x y z
N MET A 1 44.46 -0.96 -43.00
CA MET A 1 43.82 -0.08 -42.01
C MET A 1 42.45 0.50 -42.42
N ARG A 2 41.99 0.44 -43.69
CA ARG A 2 40.71 1.05 -44.11
C ARG A 2 39.45 0.28 -43.70
N LYS A 3 39.50 -1.06 -43.73
CA LYS A 3 38.36 -1.96 -43.40
C LYS A 3 37.92 -1.95 -41.92
N PHE A 4 38.81 -1.59 -40.99
CA PHE A 4 38.46 -1.52 -39.55
C PHE A 4 37.62 -0.28 -39.23
N ARG A 5 37.86 0.81 -39.96
CA ARG A 5 37.14 2.08 -39.77
C ARG A 5 35.69 2.00 -40.27
N GLU A 6 35.45 1.28 -41.37
CA GLU A 6 34.09 1.05 -41.90
C GLU A 6 33.23 0.15 -40.98
N ARG A 7 33.83 -0.83 -40.29
CA ARG A 7 33.10 -1.68 -39.32
C ARG A 7 32.67 -0.92 -38.06
N ILE A 8 33.48 0.01 -37.57
CA ILE A 8 33.13 0.82 -36.39
C ILE A 8 31.97 1.77 -36.72
N PHE A 9 32.00 2.41 -37.89
CA PHE A 9 30.89 3.27 -38.32
C PHE A 9 29.58 2.51 -38.55
N GLY A 10 29.63 1.28 -39.09
CA GLY A 10 28.43 0.44 -39.24
C GLY A 10 27.80 -0.03 -37.93
N ILE A 11 28.57 -0.10 -36.83
CA ILE A 11 28.03 -0.40 -35.50
C ILE A 11 27.22 0.81 -34.98
N PHE A 12 27.74 2.03 -35.14
CA PHE A 12 27.03 3.25 -34.74
C PHE A 12 25.75 3.50 -35.54
N ASP A 13 25.70 3.14 -36.83
CA ASP A 13 24.46 3.22 -37.63
C ASP A 13 23.40 2.19 -37.21
N SER A 14 23.81 1.05 -36.63
CA SER A 14 22.87 0.03 -36.13
C SER A 14 22.20 0.39 -34.80
N GLU A 15 22.80 1.33 -34.04
CA GLU A 15 22.31 1.76 -32.73
C GLU A 15 21.19 2.81 -32.82
N ILE A 16 21.00 3.46 -33.98
CA ILE A 16 20.02 4.54 -34.19
C ILE A 16 18.59 4.05 -33.89
N GLY A 17 18.23 2.85 -34.35
CA GLY A 17 16.91 2.25 -34.04
C GLY A 17 16.77 1.75 -32.60
N THR A 18 17.87 1.49 -31.90
CA THR A 18 17.86 1.01 -30.51
C THR A 18 17.73 2.16 -29.52
N VAL A 19 18.32 3.32 -29.81
CA VAL A 19 18.19 4.53 -28.97
C VAL A 19 16.80 5.14 -29.08
N GLU A 20 16.19 5.17 -30.27
CA GLU A 20 14.82 5.66 -30.46
C GLU A 20 13.79 4.76 -29.74
N SER A 21 13.98 3.44 -29.83
CA SER A 21 13.15 2.48 -29.11
C SER A 21 13.33 2.60 -27.59
N SER A 22 14.56 2.78 -27.10
CA SER A 22 14.84 2.99 -25.68
C SER A 22 14.30 4.32 -25.15
N LEU A 23 14.31 5.37 -25.97
CA LEU A 23 13.76 6.69 -25.65
C LEU A 23 12.25 6.65 -25.38
N VAL A 24 11.52 5.71 -25.98
CA VAL A 24 10.09 5.49 -25.74
C VAL A 24 9.87 4.42 -24.65
N LEU A 25 10.71 3.39 -24.62
CA LEU A 25 10.62 2.29 -23.65
C LEU A 25 10.85 2.75 -22.20
N ILE A 26 11.84 3.63 -21.96
CA ILE A 26 12.16 4.08 -20.60
C ILE A 26 10.99 4.86 -20.00
N PRO A 27 10.43 5.91 -20.64
CA PRO A 27 9.26 6.61 -20.12
C PRO A 27 8.02 5.71 -19.94
N THR A 28 7.80 4.76 -20.84
CA THR A 28 6.64 3.85 -20.74
C THR A 28 6.76 2.90 -19.56
N ILE A 29 7.96 2.35 -19.29
CA ILE A 29 8.22 1.53 -18.10
C ILE A 29 8.08 2.38 -16.83
N LEU A 30 8.61 3.61 -16.81
CA LEU A 30 8.47 4.51 -15.66
C LEU A 30 7.00 4.82 -15.36
N LEU A 31 6.21 5.10 -16.41
CA LEU A 31 4.78 5.34 -16.29
C LEU A 31 4.06 4.10 -15.77
N PHE A 32 4.35 2.93 -16.32
CA PHE A 32 3.78 1.66 -15.87
C PHE A 32 4.07 1.38 -14.39
N LEU A 33 5.34 1.51 -13.97
CA LEU A 33 5.74 1.31 -12.58
C LEU A 33 5.07 2.32 -11.64
N SER A 34 4.91 3.56 -12.08
CA SER A 34 4.23 4.60 -11.29
C SER A 34 2.75 4.26 -11.10
N VAL A 35 2.05 3.89 -12.18
CA VAL A 35 0.63 3.49 -12.11
C VAL A 35 0.45 2.24 -11.26
N LEU A 36 1.33 1.25 -11.41
CA LEU A 36 1.29 0.01 -10.62
C LEU A 36 1.39 0.29 -9.12
N GLN A 37 2.32 1.17 -8.70
CA GLN A 37 2.41 1.52 -7.29
C GLN A 37 1.15 2.24 -6.81
N ILE A 38 0.64 3.21 -7.57
CA ILE A 38 -0.55 3.97 -7.16
C ILE A 38 -1.74 3.01 -6.99
N ALA A 39 -1.94 2.09 -7.94
CA ALA A 39 -2.99 1.08 -7.86
C ALA A 39 -2.84 0.18 -6.63
N ALA A 40 -1.61 -0.31 -6.36
CA ALA A 40 -1.33 -1.11 -5.17
C ALA A 40 -1.56 -0.33 -3.87
N SER A 41 -1.26 0.98 -3.84
CA SER A 41 -1.50 1.84 -2.67
C SER A 41 -2.99 2.00 -2.39
N VAL A 42 -3.79 2.34 -3.41
CA VAL A 42 -5.24 2.50 -3.27
C VAL A 42 -5.90 1.19 -2.81
N LEU A 43 -5.52 0.07 -3.43
CA LEU A 43 -6.02 -1.25 -3.04
C LEU A 43 -5.64 -1.60 -1.61
N GLY A 44 -4.37 -1.39 -1.23
CA GLY A 44 -3.87 -1.66 0.12
C GLY A 44 -4.61 -0.85 1.19
N ARG A 45 -4.88 0.43 0.94
CA ARG A 45 -5.69 1.28 1.81
C ARG A 45 -7.12 0.75 1.95
N GLY A 46 -7.76 0.37 0.85
CA GLY A 46 -9.13 -0.16 0.88
C GLY A 46 -9.26 -1.45 1.67
N VAL A 47 -8.36 -2.42 1.43
CA VAL A 47 -8.36 -3.71 2.14
C VAL A 47 -8.08 -3.54 3.63
N THR A 48 -7.14 -2.68 4.00
CA THR A 48 -6.74 -2.48 5.40
C THR A 48 -7.81 -1.78 6.23
N VAL A 49 -8.50 -0.79 5.65
CA VAL A 49 -9.67 -0.15 6.30
C VAL A 49 -10.79 -1.16 6.50
N ASN A 50 -11.10 -1.97 5.50
CA ASN A 50 -12.16 -2.98 5.60
C ASN A 50 -11.82 -4.03 6.67
N ALA A 51 -10.59 -4.54 6.67
CA ALA A 51 -10.13 -5.50 7.67
C ALA A 51 -10.19 -4.92 9.09
N LEU A 52 -9.75 -3.67 9.30
CA LEU A 52 -9.86 -3.01 10.60
C LEU A 52 -11.31 -2.84 11.03
N GLN A 53 -12.20 -2.41 10.13
CA GLN A 53 -13.62 -2.24 10.45
C GLN A 53 -14.28 -3.57 10.82
N GLY A 54 -13.92 -4.66 10.13
CA GLY A 54 -14.36 -6.01 10.48
C GLY A 54 -13.94 -6.43 11.89
N GLU A 55 -12.68 -6.15 12.26
CA GLU A 55 -12.16 -6.47 13.59
C GLU A 55 -12.81 -5.60 14.69
N VAL A 56 -12.97 -4.30 14.46
CA VAL A 56 -13.65 -3.40 15.41
C VAL A 56 -15.11 -3.79 15.60
N SER A 57 -15.79 -4.22 14.54
CA SER A 57 -17.17 -4.72 14.63
C SER A 57 -17.23 -6.04 15.41
N ARG A 58 -16.26 -6.94 15.19
CA ARG A 58 -16.14 -8.18 15.94
C ARG A 58 -15.90 -7.94 17.43
N GLU A 59 -15.05 -6.97 17.78
CA GLU A 59 -14.80 -6.55 19.17
C GLU A 59 -16.08 -6.03 19.84
N ALA A 60 -16.90 -5.27 19.12
CA ALA A 60 -18.19 -4.81 19.63
C ALA A 60 -19.20 -5.95 19.86
N LEU A 61 -19.21 -6.97 18.99
CA LEU A 61 -20.15 -8.09 19.10
C LEU A 61 -19.76 -9.14 20.14
N LEU A 62 -18.47 -9.41 20.32
CA LEU A 62 -17.98 -10.48 21.21
C LEU A 62 -17.69 -10.00 22.63
N GLY A 63 -17.56 -8.69 22.84
CA GLY A 63 -17.25 -8.09 24.12
C GLY A 63 -15.78 -8.28 24.54
N SER A 64 -15.29 -7.31 25.32
CA SER A 64 -13.88 -7.15 25.71
C SER A 64 -13.28 -8.33 26.51
N ASN A 65 -14.08 -9.29 26.98
CA ASN A 65 -13.62 -10.34 27.90
C ASN A 65 -13.03 -11.58 27.20
N ASN A 66 -13.22 -11.73 25.88
CA ASN A 66 -12.80 -12.93 25.14
C ASN A 66 -11.76 -12.67 24.03
N LEU A 67 -11.31 -11.42 23.84
CA LEU A 67 -10.54 -11.02 22.66
C LEU A 67 -9.11 -10.52 22.94
N SER A 68 -8.57 -10.80 24.13
CA SER A 68 -7.17 -10.48 24.48
C SER A 68 -6.12 -11.14 23.58
N GLN A 69 -6.52 -12.05 22.68
CA GLN A 69 -5.62 -12.76 21.76
C GLN A 69 -5.65 -12.23 20.30
N SER A 70 -6.66 -11.47 19.86
CA SER A 70 -6.70 -10.98 18.46
C SER A 70 -6.04 -9.62 18.28
N SER A 71 -6.12 -8.74 19.28
CA SER A 71 -5.55 -7.39 19.28
C SER A 71 -4.02 -7.40 19.15
N ASP A 72 -3.35 -8.36 19.80
CA ASP A 72 -1.89 -8.56 19.72
C ASP A 72 -1.42 -9.00 18.32
N SER A 73 -2.25 -9.73 17.57
CA SER A 73 -1.89 -10.24 16.24
C SER A 73 -1.92 -9.18 15.14
N LEU A 74 -2.72 -8.12 15.33
CA LEU A 74 -2.93 -7.06 14.32
C LEU A 74 -2.44 -5.68 14.78
N ASN A 75 -1.88 -5.57 15.99
CA ASN A 75 -1.37 -4.33 16.58
C ASN A 75 -2.40 -3.19 16.45
N VAL A 76 -3.65 -3.50 16.81
CA VAL A 76 -4.77 -2.56 16.79
C VAL A 76 -4.93 -2.00 18.20
N ASN A 77 -4.85 -0.67 18.32
CA ASN A 77 -5.09 0.02 19.58
C ASN A 77 -6.58 0.32 19.70
N PHE A 78 -7.24 -0.35 20.65
CA PHE A 78 -8.65 -0.20 20.94
C PHE A 78 -8.89 0.79 22.07
N HIS A 79 -9.83 1.71 21.86
CA HIS A 79 -10.29 2.64 22.86
C HIS A 79 -11.80 2.54 23.02
N ARG A 80 -12.28 2.29 24.23
CA ARG A 80 -13.70 2.14 24.55
C ARG A 80 -14.19 3.36 25.32
N ILE A 81 -15.24 4.01 24.80
CA ILE A 81 -15.86 5.21 25.38
C ILE A 81 -17.29 4.84 25.77
N ALA A 82 -17.61 4.90 27.06
CA ALA A 82 -18.97 4.64 27.54
C ALA A 82 -19.94 5.76 27.10
N LEU A 83 -21.15 5.40 26.67
CA LEU A 83 -22.20 6.35 26.33
C LEU A 83 -23.18 6.52 27.50
N PRO A 84 -23.78 7.71 27.63
CA PRO A 84 -24.93 7.91 28.51
C PRO A 84 -26.13 7.14 27.95
N GLY A 85 -26.36 5.93 28.45
CA GLY A 85 -27.43 5.04 27.96
C GLY A 85 -27.16 3.54 28.11
N GLY A 86 -25.99 3.12 28.58
CA GLY A 86 -25.64 1.71 28.82
C GLY A 86 -24.62 1.15 27.83
N GLY A 87 -24.65 1.63 26.58
CA GLY A 87 -23.72 1.21 25.53
C GLY A 87 -22.31 1.81 25.63
N SER A 88 -21.41 1.34 24.76
CA SER A 88 -20.05 1.85 24.58
C SER A 88 -19.68 1.98 23.10
N ILE A 89 -18.97 3.05 22.73
CA ILE A 89 -18.32 3.19 21.42
C ILE A 89 -16.94 2.56 21.52
N ILE A 90 -16.58 1.76 20.54
CA ILE A 90 -15.25 1.17 20.40
C ILE A 90 -14.59 1.80 19.18
N LEU A 91 -13.43 2.42 19.39
CA LEU A 91 -12.55 2.92 18.36
C LEU A 91 -11.36 1.99 18.24
N GLY A 92 -11.12 1.44 17.05
CA GLY A 92 -9.86 0.77 16.74
C GLY A 92 -9.00 1.67 15.88
N SER A 93 -7.72 1.81 16.24
CA SER A 93 -6.75 2.56 15.46
C SER A 93 -5.54 1.70 15.13
N ARG A 94 -5.01 1.85 13.92
CA ARG A 94 -3.83 1.11 13.48
C ARG A 94 -3.00 1.95 12.51
N GLU A 95 -1.69 1.96 12.70
CA GLU A 95 -0.76 2.47 11.70
C GLU A 95 -0.43 1.37 10.70
N VAL A 96 -0.58 1.68 9.40
CA VAL A 96 -0.31 0.74 8.32
C VAL A 96 0.68 1.35 7.35
N SER A 97 1.59 0.51 6.88
CA SER A 97 2.60 0.87 5.88
C SER A 97 2.40 0.05 4.61
N ILE A 98 2.33 0.71 3.45
CA ILE A 98 2.15 0.04 2.16
C ILE A 98 3.52 -0.40 1.64
N PRO A 99 3.69 -1.65 1.16
CA PRO A 99 4.96 -2.07 0.59
C PRO A 99 5.34 -1.27 -0.66
N LYS A 100 6.64 -0.99 -0.79
CA LYS A 100 7.22 -0.39 -1.99
C LYS A 100 7.42 -1.47 -3.04
N LEU A 101 6.73 -1.37 -4.17
CA LEU A 101 6.85 -2.30 -5.29
C LEU A 101 7.86 -1.83 -6.34
N THR A 102 8.13 -0.53 -6.40
CA THR A 102 8.97 0.07 -7.44
C THR A 102 10.08 0.91 -6.84
N PRO A 103 11.30 0.92 -7.43
CA PRO A 103 12.42 1.69 -6.89
C PRO A 103 12.21 3.21 -6.94
N LEU A 104 11.22 3.69 -7.71
CA LEU A 104 10.93 5.10 -7.98
C LEU A 104 10.58 5.93 -6.74
N ILE A 105 10.12 5.29 -5.67
CA ILE A 105 9.61 5.99 -4.49
C ILE A 105 10.62 5.85 -3.35
N LEU A 106 11.11 6.96 -2.84
CA LEU A 106 12.15 6.96 -1.79
C LEU A 106 11.61 6.55 -0.42
N PHE A 107 10.35 6.88 -0.12
CA PHE A 107 9.74 6.68 1.19
C PHE A 107 8.55 5.73 1.15
N GLN A 108 8.42 4.91 2.19
CA GLN A 108 7.25 4.05 2.35
C GLN A 108 6.03 4.90 2.74
N ASP A 109 4.90 4.67 2.08
CA ASP A 109 3.64 5.31 2.43
C ASP A 109 3.12 4.73 3.74
N LYS A 110 2.97 5.58 4.76
CA LYS A 110 2.43 5.24 6.08
C LYS A 110 1.20 6.07 6.34
N PHE A 111 0.16 5.43 6.86
CA PHE A 111 -1.12 6.07 7.14
C PHE A 111 -1.78 5.45 8.37
N LEU A 112 -2.54 6.27 9.07
CA LEU A 112 -3.32 5.86 10.21
C LEU A 112 -4.74 5.56 9.74
N ILE A 113 -5.24 4.39 10.11
CA ILE A 113 -6.63 3.96 9.86
C ILE A 113 -7.37 3.85 11.18
N ASN A 114 -8.65 4.24 11.13
CA ASN A 114 -9.57 4.19 12.25
C ASN A 114 -10.82 3.40 11.85
N GLY A 115 -11.28 2.53 12.73
CA GLY A 115 -12.56 1.86 12.67
C GLY A 115 -13.38 2.23 13.90
N ILE A 116 -14.70 2.21 13.76
CA ILE A 116 -15.63 2.52 14.85
C ILE A 116 -16.75 1.49 14.89
N ALA A 117 -17.12 1.07 16.09
CA ALA A 117 -18.31 0.27 16.32
C ALA A 117 -19.02 0.73 17.60
N ILE A 118 -20.30 0.39 17.70
CA ILE A 118 -21.14 0.67 18.86
C ILE A 118 -21.51 -0.69 19.46
N ASP A 119 -21.29 -0.81 20.76
CA ASP A 119 -21.67 -1.93 21.60
C ASP A 119 -22.87 -1.48 22.44
N GLU A 120 -24.03 -2.10 22.21
CA GLU A 120 -25.30 -1.82 22.89
C GLU A 120 -25.55 -2.88 23.98
N ASN A 121 -24.57 -3.09 24.86
CA ASN A 121 -24.73 -3.97 26.02
C ASN A 121 -25.64 -3.35 27.10
#